data_AF-A0A0L0N0E8-F1
#
_entry.id   AF-A0A0L0N0E8-F1
#
_cell.length_a   1.000
_cell.length_b   1.000
_cell.length_c   1.000
_cell.angle_alpha   90.00
_cell.angle_beta   90.00
_cell.angle_gamma   90.00
#
_symmetry.space_group_name_H-M   'P 1'
#
loop_
_entity.id
_entity.type
_entity.pdbx_description
1 polymer ?
#
loop_
_entity_poly.entity_id
_entity_poly.type
_entity_poly.pdbx_seq_one_letter_code
_entity_poly.pdbx_strand_id
1 'polypeptide(L)'
;MATSTSSADGPLYFWRETDPATGWLSQWYYCPFRDDEDPSRVYDTAEHYMMYHKAMLFNDAAVAAKVLTAGHPRNVKALGRKVANFSEPTWTQHREAIVRRGNALKFTAAVAEDGLRMGSGRGAPLLDGSLREMLLRTGEREIVEASPYDAIWGIGFTEKAAEGTRAQWGQNLLGRALMEVRKTLREQQAM
;
A
#
# COMPACT_ATOMS: atom_id res chain seq x y z
N MET A 1 -31.92 15.52 4.22
CA MET A 1 -31.02 15.96 5.31
C MET A 1 -29.63 16.04 4.72
N ALA A 2 -29.01 17.22 4.75
CA ALA A 2 -27.70 17.45 4.15
C ALA A 2 -26.61 16.76 5.00
N THR A 3 -26.00 15.71 4.47
CA THR A 3 -24.75 15.17 5.02
C THR A 3 -23.62 16.14 4.67
N SER A 4 -23.09 16.81 5.69
CA SER A 4 -21.93 17.67 5.61
C SER A 4 -20.71 16.86 5.18
N THR A 5 -20.30 17.00 3.92
CA THR A 5 -19.02 16.50 3.42
C THR A 5 -17.93 17.40 4.01
N SER A 6 -17.36 17.00 5.14
CA SER A 6 -16.11 17.60 5.62
C SER A 6 -14.99 17.15 4.68
N SER A 7 -14.76 17.89 3.60
CA SER A 7 -13.48 17.85 2.92
C SER A 7 -12.50 18.60 3.80
N ALA A 8 -11.71 17.87 4.59
CA ALA A 8 -10.45 18.42 5.07
C ALA A 8 -9.63 18.77 3.83
N ASP A 9 -9.53 20.07 3.52
CA ASP A 9 -8.97 20.58 2.27
C ASP A 9 -7.51 20.16 2.11
N GLY A 10 -7.23 19.40 1.05
CA GLY A 10 -5.88 19.06 0.62
C GLY A 10 -5.56 17.56 0.50
N PRO A 11 -4.35 17.23 -0.02
CA PRO A 11 -3.89 15.86 -0.13
C PRO A 11 -3.72 15.20 1.24
N LEU A 12 -4.04 13.90 1.31
CA LEU A 12 -3.72 13.04 2.44
C LEU A 12 -2.32 12.46 2.22
N TYR A 13 -1.33 13.01 2.90
CA TYR A 13 0.04 12.53 2.86
C TYR A 13 0.24 11.32 3.78
N PHE A 14 1.05 10.36 3.35
CA PHE A 14 1.51 9.23 4.17
C PHE A 14 2.92 8.82 3.76
N TRP A 15 3.65 8.11 4.62
CA TRP A 15 4.97 7.56 4.25
C TRP A 15 5.31 6.30 5.05
N ARG A 16 5.50 6.43 6.36
CA ARG A 16 5.95 5.33 7.22
C ARG A 16 4.76 4.63 7.85
N GLU A 17 4.85 3.32 7.94
CA GLU A 17 3.93 2.47 8.70
C GLU A 17 3.85 2.86 10.18
N THR A 18 4.89 3.52 10.71
CA THR A 18 4.92 4.03 12.08
C THR A 18 4.09 5.29 12.30
N ASP A 19 3.63 5.97 11.24
CA ASP A 19 2.84 7.18 11.37
C ASP A 19 1.50 6.87 12.09
N PRO A 20 1.17 7.56 13.18
CA PRO A 20 0.00 7.21 14.00
C PRO A 20 -1.34 7.51 13.31
N ALA A 21 -1.38 8.36 12.28
CA ALA A 21 -2.62 8.75 11.61
C ALA A 21 -2.79 8.04 10.26
N THR A 22 -1.70 7.80 9.54
CA THR A 22 -1.72 7.37 8.13
C THR A 22 -0.87 6.14 7.85
N GLY A 23 -0.23 5.56 8.88
CA GLY A 23 0.65 4.41 8.73
C GLY A 23 -0.02 3.21 8.06
N TRP A 24 -1.32 3.03 8.29
CA TRP A 24 -2.18 2.02 7.67
C TRP A 24 -2.23 2.09 6.13
N LEU A 25 -1.87 3.22 5.50
CA LEU A 25 -1.76 3.33 4.02
C LEU A 25 -0.45 2.74 3.48
N SER A 26 0.58 2.58 4.32
CA SER A 26 1.89 2.09 3.90
C SER A 26 1.85 0.63 3.40
N GLN A 27 2.68 0.32 2.41
CA GLN A 27 2.99 -1.05 1.99
C GLN A 27 3.62 -1.90 3.10
N TRP A 28 4.26 -1.24 4.08
CA TRP A 28 4.99 -1.87 5.18
C TRP A 28 4.14 -2.09 6.43
N TYR A 29 2.90 -1.60 6.42
CA TYR A 29 1.95 -1.82 7.49
C TYR A 29 1.60 -3.31 7.62
N TYR A 30 1.70 -3.84 8.85
CA TYR A 30 1.34 -5.21 9.16
C TYR A 30 -0.17 -5.38 9.17
N CYS A 31 -0.66 -6.08 8.15
CA CYS A 31 -2.04 -6.52 8.01
C CYS A 31 -1.98 -7.81 7.20
N PRO A 32 -1.94 -8.97 7.84
CA PRO A 32 -1.90 -10.24 7.12
C PRO A 32 -3.16 -10.41 6.28
N PHE A 33 -3.03 -10.72 5.00
CA PHE A 33 -4.15 -10.97 4.09
C PHE A 33 -3.89 -12.19 3.19
N ARG A 34 -4.96 -12.71 2.58
CA ARG A 34 -4.91 -13.84 1.63
C ARG A 34 -5.24 -13.37 0.22
N ASP A 35 -4.72 -14.07 -0.78
CA ASP A 35 -5.21 -13.99 -2.16
C ASP A 35 -6.21 -15.13 -2.39
N ASP A 36 -7.23 -14.90 -3.20
CA ASP A 36 -8.25 -15.91 -3.52
C ASP A 36 -7.70 -17.04 -4.41
N GLU A 37 -6.64 -16.76 -5.19
CA GLU A 37 -5.96 -17.73 -6.04
C GLU A 37 -5.27 -18.85 -5.24
N ASP A 38 -4.74 -18.53 -4.06
CA ASP A 38 -4.11 -19.48 -3.14
C ASP A 38 -4.45 -19.11 -1.70
N PRO A 39 -5.62 -19.56 -1.20
CA PRO A 39 -6.08 -19.19 0.13
C PRO A 39 -5.21 -19.81 1.22
N SER A 40 -4.30 -20.73 0.92
CA SER A 40 -3.34 -21.25 1.92
C SER A 40 -2.23 -20.25 2.23
N ARG A 41 -2.01 -19.28 1.33
CA ARG A 41 -0.93 -18.30 1.41
C ARG A 41 -1.37 -17.04 2.12
N VAL A 42 -0.57 -16.64 3.10
CA VAL A 42 -0.76 -15.39 3.84
C VAL A 42 0.42 -14.47 3.55
N TYR A 43 0.12 -13.20 3.31
CA TYR A 43 1.11 -12.14 3.13
C TYR A 43 1.02 -11.19 4.31
N ASP A 44 2.09 -11.08 5.11
CA ASP A 44 2.10 -10.24 6.32
C ASP A 44 1.93 -8.76 6.03
N THR A 45 2.40 -8.30 4.87
CA THR A 45 2.24 -6.93 4.38
C THR A 45 2.08 -6.90 2.87
N ALA A 46 1.60 -5.78 2.33
CA ALA A 46 1.53 -5.61 0.88
C ALA A 46 2.93 -5.59 0.22
N GLU A 47 4.01 -5.26 0.94
CA GLU A 47 5.40 -5.41 0.46
C GLU A 47 5.75 -6.89 0.22
N HIS A 48 5.28 -7.81 1.07
CA HIS A 48 5.46 -9.25 0.86
C HIS A 48 4.77 -9.70 -0.42
N TYR A 49 3.52 -9.27 -0.62
CA TYR A 49 2.79 -9.54 -1.86
C TYR A 49 3.54 -9.02 -3.08
N MET A 50 3.93 -7.73 -3.08
CA MET A 50 4.63 -7.10 -4.20
C MET A 50 5.92 -7.83 -4.55
N MET A 51 6.76 -8.17 -3.56
CA MET A 51 8.04 -8.84 -3.83
C MET A 51 7.89 -10.31 -4.17
N TYR A 52 6.88 -11.00 -3.63
CA TYR A 52 6.55 -12.37 -4.03
C TYR A 52 6.13 -12.42 -5.50
N HIS A 53 5.16 -11.60 -5.90
CA HIS A 53 4.69 -11.56 -7.29
C HIS A 53 5.75 -11.02 -8.25
N LYS A 54 6.63 -10.11 -7.81
CA LYS A 54 7.82 -9.72 -8.58
C LYS A 54 8.74 -10.91 -8.84
N ALA A 55 9.05 -11.71 -7.81
CA ALA A 55 9.89 -12.89 -7.97
C ALA A 55 9.25 -13.93 -8.92
N MET A 56 7.93 -14.15 -8.79
CA MET A 56 7.18 -15.03 -9.69
C MET A 56 7.20 -14.55 -11.14
N LEU A 57 7.04 -13.24 -11.37
CA LEU A 57 7.08 -12.63 -12.72
C LEU A 57 8.40 -12.93 -13.45
N PHE A 58 9.50 -13.06 -12.73
CA PHE A 58 10.84 -13.34 -13.28
C PHE A 58 11.30 -14.79 -13.08
N ASN A 59 10.36 -15.69 -12.77
CA ASN A 59 10.60 -17.13 -12.58
C ASN A 59 11.61 -17.46 -11.46
N ASP A 60 11.67 -16.64 -10.41
CA ASP A 60 12.55 -16.83 -9.26
C ASP A 60 11.79 -17.39 -8.05
N ALA A 61 11.39 -18.66 -8.15
CA ALA A 61 10.66 -19.34 -7.08
C ALA A 61 11.45 -19.41 -5.76
N ALA A 62 12.79 -19.38 -5.82
CA ALA A 62 13.64 -19.42 -4.64
C ALA A 62 13.58 -18.12 -3.84
N VAL A 63 13.61 -16.96 -4.51
CA VAL A 63 13.38 -15.66 -3.84
C VAL A 63 11.92 -15.53 -3.40
N ALA A 64 10.96 -16.00 -4.21
CA ALA A 64 9.55 -15.98 -3.86
C ALA A 64 9.28 -16.71 -2.53
N ALA A 65 9.83 -17.92 -2.35
CA ALA A 65 9.72 -18.68 -1.11
C ALA A 65 10.36 -17.95 0.08
N LYS A 66 11.55 -17.34 -0.10
CA LYS A 66 12.23 -16.56 0.96
C LYS A 66 11.45 -15.32 1.38
N VAL A 67 10.78 -14.65 0.44
CA VAL A 67 9.96 -13.47 0.72
C VAL A 67 8.83 -13.83 1.69
N LEU A 68 8.15 -14.95 1.51
CA LEU A 68 7.02 -15.37 2.36
C LEU A 68 7.42 -15.70 3.80
N THR A 69 8.68 -16.10 4.01
CA THR A 69 9.19 -16.46 5.34
C THR A 69 9.98 -15.32 6.01
N ALA A 70 10.23 -14.23 5.30
CA ALA A 70 10.98 -13.10 5.85
C ALA A 70 10.07 -12.29 6.77
N GLY A 71 10.47 -12.03 8.02
CA GLY A 71 9.57 -11.31 8.94
C GLY A 71 9.38 -9.83 8.59
N HIS A 72 10.45 -9.04 8.57
CA HIS A 72 10.33 -7.58 8.43
C HIS A 72 10.33 -7.13 6.95
N PRO A 73 9.47 -6.16 6.53
CA PRO A 73 9.41 -5.64 5.15
C PRO A 73 10.76 -5.13 4.60
N ARG A 74 11.63 -4.63 5.46
CA ARG A 74 13.02 -4.28 5.10
C ARG A 74 13.79 -5.45 4.48
N ASN A 75 13.65 -6.65 5.05
CA ASN A 75 14.32 -7.86 4.55
C ASN A 75 13.67 -8.35 3.26
N VAL A 76 12.34 -8.26 3.16
CA VAL A 76 11.57 -8.54 1.95
C VAL A 76 12.02 -7.65 0.79
N LYS A 77 12.11 -6.34 1.00
CA LYS A 77 12.60 -5.39 -0.02
C LYS A 77 14.04 -5.71 -0.43
N ALA A 78 14.89 -6.13 0.51
CA ALA A 78 16.25 -6.56 0.21
C ALA A 78 16.30 -7.86 -0.64
N LEU A 79 15.38 -8.79 -0.41
CA LEU A 79 15.22 -10.00 -1.24
C LEU A 79 14.71 -9.65 -2.64
N GLY A 80 13.73 -8.76 -2.76
CA GLY A 80 13.18 -8.31 -4.04
C GLY A 80 14.16 -7.57 -4.96
N ARG A 81 15.26 -7.06 -4.40
CA ARG A 81 16.41 -6.52 -5.16
C ARG A 81 17.33 -7.61 -5.73
N LYS A 82 17.20 -8.84 -5.26
CA LYS A 82 18.01 -10.01 -5.66
C LYS A 82 17.27 -10.96 -6.62
N VAL A 83 16.07 -10.60 -7.06
CA VAL A 83 15.29 -11.39 -8.01
C VAL A 83 16.10 -11.59 -9.29
N ALA A 84 16.33 -12.84 -9.66
CA ALA A 84 17.00 -13.22 -10.89
C ALA A 84 16.19 -12.82 -12.13
N ASN A 85 16.84 -12.72 -13.29
CA ASN A 85 16.21 -12.42 -14.58
C ASN A 85 15.40 -11.12 -14.64
N PHE A 86 15.67 -10.18 -13.73
CA PHE A 86 14.94 -8.92 -13.65
C PHE A 86 15.08 -8.10 -14.95
N SER A 87 13.94 -7.65 -15.47
CA SER A 87 13.83 -6.74 -16.60
C SER A 87 13.00 -5.53 -16.17
N GLU A 88 13.61 -4.35 -16.16
CA GLU A 88 12.92 -3.10 -15.81
C GLU A 88 11.72 -2.79 -16.74
N PRO A 89 11.81 -2.99 -18.07
CA PRO A 89 10.64 -2.82 -18.95
C PRO A 89 9.48 -3.74 -18.57
N THR A 90 9.75 -5.02 -18.34
CA THR A 90 8.73 -5.99 -17.91
C THR A 90 8.16 -5.61 -16.55
N TRP A 91 9.01 -5.22 -15.59
CA TRP A 91 8.55 -4.78 -14.28
C TRP A 91 7.65 -3.53 -14.38
N THR A 92 8.05 -2.53 -15.16
CA THR A 92 7.26 -1.31 -15.36
C THR A 92 5.88 -1.62 -15.95
N GLN A 93 5.78 -2.58 -16.87
CA GLN A 93 4.52 -3.02 -17.46
C GLN A 93 3.56 -3.68 -16.44
N HIS A 94 4.09 -4.40 -15.45
CA HIS A 94 3.27 -5.24 -14.55
C HIS A 94 3.12 -4.68 -13.12
N ARG A 95 4.05 -3.83 -12.65
CA ARG A 95 4.15 -3.43 -11.24
C ARG A 95 2.89 -2.79 -10.69
N GLU A 96 2.22 -1.95 -11.47
CA GLU A 96 1.04 -1.22 -11.01
C GLU A 96 -0.14 -2.17 -10.79
N ALA A 97 -0.33 -3.15 -11.70
CA ALA A 97 -1.36 -4.16 -11.54
C ALA A 97 -1.11 -5.04 -10.31
N ILE A 98 0.14 -5.46 -10.08
CA ILE A 98 0.53 -6.26 -8.91
C ILE A 98 0.28 -5.47 -7.62
N VAL A 99 0.74 -4.23 -7.53
CA VAL A 99 0.58 -3.40 -6.32
C VAL A 99 -0.88 -3.04 -6.08
N ARG A 100 -1.65 -2.74 -7.12
CA ARG A 100 -3.10 -2.49 -7.00
C ARG A 100 -3.82 -3.74 -6.47
N ARG A 101 -3.54 -4.93 -6.99
CA ARG A 101 -4.14 -6.18 -6.51
C ARG A 101 -3.78 -6.44 -5.05
N GLY A 102 -2.50 -6.33 -4.68
CA GLY A 102 -2.06 -6.49 -3.30
C GLY A 102 -2.74 -5.51 -2.33
N ASN A 103 -2.91 -4.26 -2.72
CA ASN A 103 -3.67 -3.29 -1.92
C ASN A 103 -5.17 -3.65 -1.87
N ALA A 104 -5.80 -4.03 -2.98
CA ALA A 104 -7.19 -4.45 -2.97
C ALA A 104 -7.44 -5.60 -1.97
N LEU A 105 -6.54 -6.58 -1.93
CA LEU A 105 -6.60 -7.69 -0.98
C LEU A 105 -6.33 -7.24 0.46
N LYS A 106 -5.31 -6.42 0.71
CA LYS A 106 -5.05 -5.82 2.02
C LYS A 106 -6.30 -5.14 2.60
N PHE A 107 -7.08 -4.47 1.76
CA PHE A 107 -8.28 -3.73 2.15
C PHE A 107 -9.58 -4.55 2.10
N THR A 108 -9.57 -5.82 1.71
CA THR A 108 -10.81 -6.63 1.58
C THR A 108 -10.71 -8.06 2.09
N ALA A 109 -9.51 -8.60 2.25
CA ALA A 109 -9.22 -10.00 2.56
C ALA A 109 -8.20 -10.14 3.71
N ALA A 110 -8.18 -9.18 4.63
CA ALA A 110 -7.41 -9.26 5.86
C ALA A 110 -7.83 -10.50 6.67
N VAL A 111 -6.85 -11.20 7.24
CA VAL A 111 -7.06 -12.40 8.07
C VAL A 111 -7.72 -12.01 9.41
N ALA A 112 -7.30 -10.87 9.98
CA ALA A 112 -7.89 -10.27 11.17
C ALA A 112 -7.52 -8.79 11.23
N GLU A 113 -8.45 -7.96 11.68
CA GLU A 113 -8.23 -6.53 11.93
C GLU A 113 -8.41 -6.13 13.40
N ASP A 114 -8.88 -7.06 14.24
CA ASP A 114 -9.10 -6.83 15.67
C ASP A 114 -7.79 -6.45 16.37
N GLY A 115 -7.82 -5.31 17.07
CA GLY A 115 -6.67 -4.79 17.81
C GLY A 115 -5.59 -4.14 16.93
N LEU A 116 -5.79 -4.06 15.61
CA LEU A 116 -4.92 -3.25 14.76
C LEU A 116 -4.99 -1.77 15.16
N ARG A 117 -3.90 -1.06 14.90
CA ARG A 117 -3.76 0.38 15.18
C ARG A 117 -3.56 1.13 13.88
N MET A 118 -3.90 2.41 13.83
CA MET A 118 -3.73 3.24 12.62
C MET A 118 -2.27 3.37 12.15
N GLY A 119 -1.29 3.03 12.99
CA GLY A 119 0.12 2.89 12.67
C GLY A 119 0.82 1.97 13.65
N SER A 120 2.05 1.53 13.31
CA SER A 120 2.88 0.69 14.17
C SER A 120 3.74 1.47 15.17
N GLY A 121 3.68 2.81 15.11
CA GLY A 121 4.40 3.70 16.02
C GLY A 121 3.77 3.76 17.41
N ARG A 122 4.55 4.20 18.39
CA ARG A 122 4.07 4.42 19.76
C ARG A 122 2.94 5.44 19.76
N GLY A 123 1.85 5.12 20.47
CA GLY A 123 0.71 6.02 20.66
C GLY A 123 -0.27 6.06 19.49
N ALA A 124 -0.09 5.25 18.45
CA ALA A 124 -1.09 5.14 17.39
C ALA A 124 -2.43 4.66 17.96
N PRO A 125 -3.56 5.32 17.67
CA PRO A 125 -4.87 4.88 18.11
C PRO A 125 -5.24 3.53 17.51
N LEU A 126 -6.22 2.85 18.12
CA LEU A 126 -6.82 1.66 17.50
C LEU A 126 -7.44 2.04 16.15
N LEU A 127 -7.49 1.06 15.26
CA LEU A 127 -8.22 1.17 14.00
C LEU A 127 -9.67 1.54 14.29
N ASP A 128 -10.20 2.50 13.54
CA ASP A 128 -11.60 2.93 13.66
C ASP A 128 -12.40 2.32 12.51
N GLY A 129 -13.03 1.17 12.81
CA GLY A 129 -13.69 0.33 11.81
C GLY A 129 -12.72 -0.58 11.08
N SER A 130 -13.07 -0.97 9.86
CA SER A 130 -12.18 -1.80 9.03
C SER A 130 -11.22 -0.97 8.17
N LEU A 131 -10.13 -1.57 7.69
CA LEU A 131 -9.24 -0.92 6.72
C LEU A 131 -10.00 -0.49 5.46
N ARG A 132 -10.96 -1.30 5.00
CA ARG A 132 -11.86 -0.97 3.90
C ARG A 132 -12.58 0.35 4.15
N GLU A 133 -13.20 0.48 5.32
CA GLU A 133 -13.95 1.67 5.71
C GLU A 133 -13.03 2.87 5.83
N MET A 134 -11.85 2.71 6.41
CA MET A 134 -10.85 3.78 6.50
C MET A 134 -10.44 4.30 5.12
N LEU A 135 -10.19 3.41 4.16
CA LEU A 135 -9.87 3.80 2.79
C LEU A 135 -11.02 4.56 2.14
N LEU A 136 -12.27 4.10 2.31
CA LEU A 136 -13.45 4.78 1.79
C LEU A 136 -13.66 6.18 2.41
N ARG A 137 -13.44 6.30 3.73
CA ARG A 137 -13.52 7.55 4.52
C ARG A 137 -12.49 8.59 4.10
N THR A 138 -11.46 8.23 3.32
CA THR A 138 -10.54 9.23 2.74
C THR A 138 -11.25 10.19 1.76
N GLY A 139 -12.47 9.88 1.34
CA GLY A 139 -13.29 10.78 0.53
C GLY A 139 -12.68 10.98 -0.86
N GLU A 140 -12.79 12.17 -1.42
CA GLU A 140 -12.15 12.50 -2.70
C GLU A 140 -10.72 13.00 -2.56
N ARG A 141 -10.14 12.97 -1.34
CA ARG A 141 -8.77 13.46 -1.12
C ARG A 141 -7.78 12.68 -1.98
N GLU A 142 -6.83 13.40 -2.54
CA GLU A 142 -5.67 12.80 -3.19
C GLU A 142 -4.81 12.10 -2.14
N ILE A 143 -4.53 10.81 -2.33
CA ILE A 143 -3.64 10.06 -1.44
C ILE A 143 -2.22 10.16 -1.99
N VAL A 144 -1.26 10.62 -1.17
CA VAL A 144 0.10 10.95 -1.61
C VAL A 144 1.16 10.29 -0.74
N GLU A 145 1.97 9.41 -1.33
CA GLU A 145 3.11 8.82 -0.65
C GLU A 145 4.27 9.83 -0.61
N ALA A 146 4.40 10.53 0.52
CA ALA A 146 5.39 11.56 0.81
C ALA A 146 6.76 10.97 1.23
N SER A 147 7.26 10.01 0.45
CA SER A 147 8.61 9.48 0.64
C SER A 147 9.64 10.38 -0.04
N PRO A 148 10.65 10.94 0.68
CA PRO A 148 11.72 11.71 0.07
C PRO A 148 12.75 10.84 -0.68
N TYR A 149 12.63 9.51 -0.60
CA TYR A 149 13.61 8.57 -1.16
C TYR A 149 13.03 7.72 -2.31
N ASP A 150 11.77 7.94 -2.67
CA ASP A 150 11.08 7.18 -3.71
C ASP A 150 10.28 8.15 -4.60
N ALA A 151 10.71 8.31 -5.84
CA ALA A 151 10.04 9.13 -6.84
C ALA A 151 9.21 8.29 -7.84
N ILE A 152 9.12 6.97 -7.63
CA ILE A 152 8.29 6.07 -8.44
C ILE A 152 6.99 5.79 -7.68
N TRP A 153 7.09 5.17 -6.52
CA TRP A 153 5.91 4.87 -5.71
C TRP A 153 5.42 6.10 -4.96
N GLY A 154 6.37 6.95 -4.52
CA GLY A 154 6.11 8.23 -3.89
C GLY A 154 6.42 9.45 -4.75
N ILE A 155 6.35 10.61 -4.11
CA ILE A 155 6.58 11.91 -4.75
C ILE A 155 8.03 12.39 -4.69
N GLY A 156 8.94 11.71 -3.99
CA GLY A 156 10.32 12.18 -3.83
C GLY A 156 10.48 13.37 -2.88
N PHE A 157 9.44 13.75 -2.14
CA PHE A 157 9.45 14.82 -1.14
C PHE A 157 8.81 14.34 0.16
N THR A 158 9.23 14.94 1.28
CA THR A 158 8.44 14.86 2.52
C THR A 158 7.19 15.73 2.40
N GLU A 159 6.17 15.47 3.22
CA GLU A 159 4.93 16.29 3.27
C GLU A 159 5.25 17.78 3.40
N LYS A 160 6.16 18.15 4.31
CA LYS A 160 6.58 19.53 4.55
C LYS A 160 7.24 20.21 3.34
N ALA A 161 7.82 19.44 2.43
CA ALA A 161 8.52 19.95 1.24
C ALA A 161 7.70 19.78 -0.05
N ALA A 162 6.52 19.17 0.04
CA ALA A 162 5.68 18.85 -1.10
C ALA A 162 4.89 20.09 -1.61
N GLU A 163 4.60 21.02 -0.73
CA GLU A 163 3.87 22.24 -1.07
C GLU A 163 4.67 23.11 -2.06
N GLY A 164 4.00 23.61 -3.11
CA GLY A 164 4.62 24.43 -4.14
C GLY A 164 5.56 23.70 -5.11
N THR A 165 5.85 22.41 -4.89
CA THR A 165 6.81 21.63 -5.69
C THR A 165 6.14 20.60 -6.61
N ARG A 166 4.83 20.70 -6.82
CA ARG A 166 4.03 19.67 -7.52
C ARG A 166 4.53 19.31 -8.93
N ALA A 167 5.10 20.27 -9.66
CA ALA A 167 5.69 20.02 -10.98
C ALA A 167 6.98 19.17 -10.93
N GLN A 168 7.61 19.05 -9.76
CA GLN A 168 8.85 18.30 -9.51
C GLN A 168 8.58 16.93 -8.88
N TRP A 169 7.33 16.65 -8.50
CA TRP A 169 6.99 15.40 -7.83
C TRP A 169 7.29 14.19 -8.70
N GLY A 170 7.66 13.11 -8.02
CA GLY A 170 7.66 11.76 -8.56
C GLY A 170 6.26 11.28 -8.97
N GLN A 171 6.17 10.02 -9.36
CA GLN A 171 4.98 9.48 -10.01
C GLN A 171 3.82 9.22 -9.04
N ASN A 172 4.08 9.07 -7.74
CA ASN A 172 3.07 8.75 -6.72
C ASN A 172 2.23 7.50 -7.08
N LEU A 173 2.84 6.47 -7.67
CA LEU A 173 2.11 5.30 -8.15
C LEU A 173 1.36 4.56 -7.02
N LEU A 174 1.87 4.57 -5.79
CA LEU A 174 1.18 3.92 -4.67
C LEU A 174 -0.09 4.68 -4.29
N GLY A 175 0.01 6.01 -4.19
CA GLY A 175 -1.15 6.87 -3.95
C GLY A 175 -2.24 6.68 -5.00
N ARG A 176 -1.86 6.61 -6.29
CA ARG A 176 -2.78 6.31 -7.39
C ARG A 176 -3.42 4.92 -7.26
N ALA A 177 -2.64 3.89 -6.97
CA ALA A 177 -3.15 2.54 -6.77
C ALA A 177 -4.19 2.48 -5.63
N LEU A 178 -3.94 3.17 -4.51
CA LEU A 178 -4.86 3.25 -3.37
C LEU A 178 -6.17 3.97 -3.76
N MET A 179 -6.09 5.06 -4.53
CA MET A 179 -7.27 5.76 -5.03
C MET A 179 -8.07 4.93 -6.05
N GLU A 180 -7.41 4.14 -6.90
CA GLU A 180 -8.07 3.19 -7.79
C GLU A 180 -8.80 2.09 -7.01
N VAL A 181 -8.15 1.51 -5.99
CA VAL A 181 -8.79 0.53 -5.10
C VAL A 181 -10.00 1.16 -4.41
N ARG A 182 -9.87 2.37 -3.85
CA ARG A 182 -10.98 3.11 -3.24
C ARG A 182 -12.14 3.29 -4.20
N LYS A 183 -11.87 3.65 -5.45
CA LYS A 183 -12.89 3.80 -6.50
C LYS A 183 -13.65 2.49 -6.73
N THR A 184 -12.94 1.40 -6.96
CA THR A 184 -13.57 0.07 -7.17
C THR A 184 -14.43 -0.35 -5.99
N LEU A 185 -13.96 -0.11 -4.75
CA LEU A 185 -14.71 -0.45 -3.54
C LEU A 185 -16.02 0.34 -3.39
N ARG A 186 -16.06 1.59 -3.86
CA ARG A 186 -17.28 2.40 -3.89
C ARG A 186 -18.28 1.90 -4.91
N GLU A 187 -17.80 1.56 -6.11
CA GLU A 187 -18.65 1.00 -7.17
C GLU A 187 -19.32 -0.29 -6.68
N GLN A 188 -18.59 -1.15 -5.96
CA GLN A 188 -19.13 -2.37 -5.35
C GLN A 188 -20.14 -2.13 -4.22
N GLN A 189 -20.11 -0.98 -3.54
CA GLN A 189 -21.10 -0.63 -2.50
C GLN A 189 -22.39 -0.04 -3.08
N ALA A 190 -22.33 0.49 -4.30
CA ALA A 190 -23.47 1.10 -4.99
C ALA A 190 -24.28 0.09 -5.83
N MET A 191 -23.76 -1.13 -6.00
CA MET A 191 -24.43 -2.27 -6.64
C MET A 191 -25.28 -3.05 -5.63
#